data_AF-A0A523RKW7-F1
#
_entry.id   AF-A0A523RKW7-F1
#
_cell.length_a   1.000
_cell.length_b   1.000
_cell.length_c   1.000
_cell.angle_alpha   90.00
_cell.angle_beta   90.00
_cell.angle_gamma   90.00
#
_symmetry.space_group_name_H-M   'P 1'
#
loop_
_entity.id
_entity.type
_entity.pdbx_description
1 polymer ?
#
loop_
_entity_poly.entity_id
_entity_poly.type
_entity_poly.pdbx_seq_one_letter_code
_entity_poly.pdbx_strand_id
1 'polypeptide(L)'
;MKKITFEERVKIVYLNNILDISLKLIHLGIKELENVKIINNEDYYFVFLYLSIGFELLMKIMISLKSYKDNNSFPTEEELRGIGHDLDKLRKGVIKNYDKISGDIIEKYREIENDKKFISNHFMLIKIIKLIAQFAINDRYFELNFITKKEIFEKTNSGKRGINYSHAPIVKINILVHNYVKKDHPSLADKMNFDDPNNP
;
A
#
# COMPACT_ATOMS: atom_id res chain seq x y z
N MET A 1 -20.42 -19.77 -24.73
CA MET A 1 -19.68 -18.55 -24.30
C MET A 1 -20.37 -17.34 -24.89
N LYS A 2 -20.69 -16.32 -24.07
CA LYS A 2 -21.22 -15.03 -24.55
C LYS A 2 -20.21 -14.39 -25.50
N LYS A 3 -20.67 -13.85 -26.62
CA LYS A 3 -19.80 -13.14 -27.58
C LYS A 3 -19.43 -11.79 -26.97
N ILE A 4 -18.13 -11.55 -26.79
CA ILE A 4 -17.62 -10.27 -26.25
C ILE A 4 -17.93 -9.16 -27.24
N THR A 5 -18.54 -8.06 -26.77
CA THR A 5 -18.85 -6.89 -27.58
C THR A 5 -17.59 -6.08 -27.92
N PHE A 6 -17.68 -5.16 -28.88
CA PHE A 6 -16.55 -4.26 -29.17
C PHE A 6 -16.22 -3.36 -27.96
N GLU A 7 -17.24 -2.83 -27.30
CA GLU A 7 -17.07 -1.99 -26.10
C GLU A 7 -16.41 -2.77 -24.94
N GLU A 8 -16.83 -4.02 -24.71
CA GLU A 8 -16.20 -4.88 -23.69
C GLU A 8 -14.72 -5.13 -24.02
N ARG A 9 -14.36 -5.33 -25.29
CA ARG A 9 -12.95 -5.44 -25.71
C ARG A 9 -12.15 -4.18 -25.41
N VAL A 10 -12.71 -3.00 -25.69
CA VAL A 10 -12.05 -1.72 -25.36
C VAL A 10 -11.80 -1.63 -23.86
N LYS A 11 -12.82 -1.90 -23.03
CA LYS A 11 -12.67 -1.87 -21.56
C LYS A 11 -11.58 -2.82 -21.05
N ILE A 12 -11.48 -4.03 -21.59
CA ILE A 12 -10.43 -4.99 -21.26
C ILE A 12 -9.03 -4.47 -21.61
N VAL A 13 -8.86 -3.82 -22.77
CA VAL A 13 -7.57 -3.21 -23.16
C VAL A 13 -7.15 -2.14 -22.16
N TYR A 14 -8.05 -1.22 -21.80
CA TYR A 14 -7.74 -0.19 -20.81
C TYR A 14 -7.46 -0.76 -19.42
N LEU A 15 -8.15 -1.85 -19.04
CA LEU A 15 -7.89 -2.57 -17.80
C LEU A 15 -6.48 -3.19 -17.78
N ASN A 16 -6.02 -3.75 -18.89
CA ASN A 16 -4.66 -4.29 -19.02
C ASN A 16 -3.61 -3.17 -18.97
N ASN A 17 -3.85 -2.04 -19.64
CA ASN A 17 -2.94 -0.89 -19.57
C ASN A 17 -2.75 -0.41 -18.12
N ILE A 18 -3.84 -0.33 -17.34
CA ILE A 18 -3.74 0.11 -15.94
C ILE A 18 -3.11 -0.96 -15.03
N LEU A 19 -3.24 -2.24 -15.37
CA LEU A 19 -2.50 -3.32 -14.71
C LEU A 19 -0.99 -3.15 -14.92
N ASP A 20 -0.54 -2.90 -16.15
CA ASP A 20 0.88 -2.69 -16.44
C ASP A 20 1.43 -1.47 -15.68
N ILE A 21 0.66 -0.38 -15.61
CA ILE A 21 1.01 0.81 -14.82
C ILE A 21 1.11 0.46 -13.32
N SER A 22 0.12 -0.27 -12.79
CA SER A 22 0.09 -0.69 -11.39
C SER A 22 1.32 -1.52 -11.03
N LEU A 23 1.65 -2.53 -11.85
CA LEU A 23 2.82 -3.38 -11.64
C LEU A 23 4.12 -2.57 -11.74
N LYS A 24 4.22 -1.64 -12.70
CA LYS A 24 5.37 -0.76 -12.83
C LYS A 24 5.55 0.13 -11.59
N LEU A 25 4.48 0.69 -11.05
CA LEU A 25 4.53 1.49 -9.82
C LEU A 25 4.96 0.66 -8.62
N ILE A 26 4.42 -0.55 -8.46
CA ILE A 26 4.84 -1.46 -7.39
C ILE A 26 6.33 -1.77 -7.51
N HIS A 27 6.79 -2.12 -8.72
CA HIS A 27 8.19 -2.39 -8.98
C HIS A 27 9.10 -1.20 -8.68
N LEU A 28 8.72 0.01 -9.11
CA LEU A 28 9.47 1.23 -8.81
C LEU A 28 9.52 1.49 -7.30
N GLY A 29 8.40 1.34 -6.58
CA GLY A 29 8.38 1.51 -5.13
C GLY A 29 9.29 0.52 -4.39
N ILE A 30 9.36 -0.74 -4.85
CA ILE A 30 10.29 -1.74 -4.30
C ILE A 30 11.73 -1.37 -4.61
N LYS A 31 12.03 -0.97 -5.85
CA LYS A 31 13.38 -0.56 -6.25
C LYS A 31 13.87 0.67 -5.48
N GLU A 32 13.00 1.65 -5.27
CA GLU A 32 13.33 2.81 -4.42
C GLU A 32 13.60 2.36 -2.98
N LEU A 33 12.83 1.41 -2.46
CA LEU A 33 13.05 0.86 -1.12
C LEU A 33 14.43 0.21 -0.98
N GLU A 34 14.91 -0.49 -2.02
CA GLU A 34 16.26 -1.07 -2.06
C GLU A 34 17.37 0.00 -2.06
N ASN A 35 17.09 1.19 -2.59
CA ASN A 35 18.03 2.31 -2.67
C ASN A 35 18.09 3.16 -1.40
N VAL A 36 17.19 2.95 -0.43
CA VAL A 36 17.18 3.70 0.84
C VAL A 36 18.43 3.35 1.65
N LYS A 37 19.44 4.21 1.57
CA LYS A 37 20.73 4.05 2.29
C LYS A 37 20.69 4.67 3.68
N ILE A 38 20.02 5.81 3.79
CA ILE A 38 19.86 6.57 5.03
C ILE A 38 18.37 6.66 5.30
N ILE A 39 18.00 6.59 6.56
CA ILE A 39 16.61 6.60 6.94
C ILE A 39 16.19 8.06 7.16
N ASN A 40 16.08 8.80 6.06
CA ASN A 40 15.55 10.17 6.05
C ASN A 40 14.12 10.19 5.47
N ASN A 41 13.39 11.26 5.71
CA ASN A 41 11.97 11.33 5.32
C ASN A 41 11.76 11.38 3.79
N GLU A 42 12.72 11.92 3.06
CA GLU A 42 12.64 12.12 1.59
C GLU A 42 12.74 10.78 0.84
N ASP A 43 13.62 9.89 1.30
CA ASP A 43 13.87 8.59 0.65
C ASP A 43 12.64 7.67 0.70
N TYR A 44 11.84 7.74 1.78
CA TYR A 44 10.62 6.95 1.91
C TYR A 44 9.41 7.57 1.20
N TYR A 45 9.42 8.87 0.90
CA TYR A 45 8.29 9.54 0.26
C TYR A 45 7.93 8.88 -1.06
N PHE A 46 8.93 8.69 -1.94
CA PHE A 46 8.71 8.10 -3.26
C PHE A 46 8.35 6.61 -3.19
N VAL A 47 8.97 5.87 -2.27
CA VAL A 47 8.60 4.47 -1.97
C VAL A 47 7.10 4.38 -1.71
N PHE A 48 6.60 5.18 -0.76
CA PHE A 48 5.19 5.15 -0.42
C PHE A 48 4.27 5.70 -1.49
N LEU A 49 4.70 6.75 -2.20
CA LEU A 49 3.92 7.32 -3.28
C LEU A 49 3.67 6.26 -4.36
N TYR A 50 4.73 5.56 -4.80
CA TYR A 50 4.62 4.52 -5.81
C TYR A 50 3.85 3.30 -5.32
N LEU A 51 4.15 2.79 -4.12
CA LEU A 51 3.44 1.63 -3.57
C LEU A 51 1.97 1.94 -3.30
N SER A 52 1.63 3.12 -2.79
CA SER A 52 0.24 3.49 -2.50
C SER A 52 -0.62 3.48 -3.76
N ILE A 53 -0.18 4.17 -4.82
CA ILE A 53 -0.90 4.23 -6.08
C ILE A 53 -0.90 2.86 -6.76
N GLY A 54 0.24 2.17 -6.78
CA GLY A 54 0.39 0.86 -7.40
C GLY A 54 -0.57 -0.17 -6.82
N PHE A 55 -0.60 -0.31 -5.49
CA PHE A 55 -1.51 -1.24 -4.81
C PHE A 55 -2.97 -0.82 -4.90
N GLU A 56 -3.27 0.47 -4.88
CA GLU A 56 -4.65 0.96 -5.04
C GLU A 56 -5.22 0.53 -6.40
N LEU A 57 -4.46 0.77 -7.47
CA LEU A 57 -4.83 0.39 -8.82
C LEU A 57 -4.99 -1.14 -8.93
N LEU A 58 -4.04 -1.91 -8.39
CA LEU A 58 -4.10 -3.37 -8.44
C LEU A 58 -5.39 -3.90 -7.80
N MET A 59 -5.73 -3.43 -6.61
CA MET A 59 -6.93 -3.90 -5.91
C MET A 59 -8.21 -3.47 -6.62
N LYS A 60 -8.27 -2.26 -7.19
CA LYS A 60 -9.42 -1.81 -7.99
C LYS A 60 -9.59 -2.64 -9.27
N ILE A 61 -8.50 -3.05 -9.91
CA ILE A 61 -8.52 -3.97 -11.06
C ILE A 61 -9.08 -5.33 -10.63
N MET A 62 -8.60 -5.89 -9.52
CA MET A 62 -9.10 -7.18 -8.99
C MET A 62 -10.61 -7.12 -8.70
N ILE A 63 -11.10 -6.03 -8.11
CA ILE A 63 -12.54 -5.82 -7.86
C ILE A 63 -13.30 -5.69 -9.17
N SER A 64 -12.77 -4.93 -10.14
CA SER A 64 -13.39 -4.73 -11.46
C SER A 64 -13.51 -6.04 -12.24
N LEU A 65 -12.46 -6.86 -12.23
CA LEU A 65 -12.45 -8.19 -12.86
C LEU A 65 -13.49 -9.12 -12.23
N LYS A 66 -13.61 -9.11 -10.89
CA LYS A 66 -14.62 -9.92 -10.22
C LYS A 66 -16.03 -9.45 -10.55
N SER A 67 -16.30 -8.14 -10.55
CA SER A 67 -17.61 -7.61 -10.94
C SER A 67 -17.98 -8.02 -12.37
N TYR A 68 -17.04 -7.92 -13.30
CA TYR A 68 -17.26 -8.35 -14.69
C TYR A 68 -17.56 -9.85 -14.78
N LYS A 69 -16.84 -10.68 -14.01
CA LYS A 69 -17.07 -12.13 -13.99
C LYS A 69 -18.44 -12.50 -13.39
N ASP A 70 -18.87 -11.80 -12.34
CA ASP A 70 -20.11 -12.13 -11.62
C ASP A 70 -21.36 -11.56 -12.32
N ASN A 71 -21.27 -10.32 -12.84
CA ASN A 71 -22.41 -9.55 -13.32
C ASN A 71 -22.41 -9.31 -14.84
N ASN A 72 -21.36 -9.72 -15.55
CA ASN A 72 -21.10 -9.33 -16.95
C ASN A 72 -21.02 -7.81 -17.18
N SER A 73 -20.66 -7.04 -16.14
CA SER A 73 -20.49 -5.59 -16.21
C SER A 73 -19.29 -5.14 -15.38
N PHE A 74 -18.55 -4.17 -15.92
CA PHE A 74 -17.53 -3.46 -15.14
C PHE A 74 -18.21 -2.49 -14.17
N PRO A 75 -17.58 -2.20 -13.02
CA PRO A 75 -18.10 -1.18 -12.12
C PRO A 75 -18.21 0.19 -12.79
N THR A 76 -19.19 0.98 -12.38
CA THR A 76 -19.30 2.38 -12.78
C THR A 76 -18.21 3.21 -12.10
N GLU A 77 -18.00 4.42 -12.62
CA GLU A 77 -17.12 5.40 -11.97
C GLU A 77 -17.56 5.72 -10.53
N GLU A 78 -18.87 5.82 -10.30
CA GLU A 78 -19.45 6.06 -8.98
C GLU A 78 -19.16 4.89 -8.03
N GLU A 79 -19.33 3.65 -8.49
CA GLU A 79 -19.00 2.45 -7.70
C GLU A 79 -17.51 2.41 -7.33
N LEU A 80 -16.61 2.72 -8.29
CA LEU A 80 -15.17 2.78 -8.02
C LEU A 80 -14.76 3.91 -7.08
N ARG A 81 -15.41 5.08 -7.20
CA ARG A 81 -15.20 6.21 -6.28
C ARG A 81 -15.73 5.89 -4.88
N GLY A 82 -16.87 5.22 -4.78
CA GLY A 82 -17.48 4.81 -3.52
C GLY A 82 -16.62 3.84 -2.71
N ILE A 83 -15.81 3.00 -3.37
CA ILE A 83 -14.82 2.14 -2.70
C ILE A 83 -13.70 2.97 -2.04
N GLY A 84 -13.38 4.13 -2.60
CA GLY A 84 -12.38 5.07 -2.09
C GLY A 84 -10.93 4.70 -2.45
N HIS A 85 -10.00 5.32 -1.74
CA HIS A 85 -8.53 5.16 -1.89
C HIS A 85 -7.88 4.42 -0.71
N ASP A 86 -8.69 4.00 0.26
CA ASP A 86 -8.21 3.32 1.47
C ASP A 86 -7.84 1.88 1.15
N LEU A 87 -6.52 1.58 1.18
CA LEU A 87 -5.99 0.27 0.86
C LEU A 87 -6.50 -0.84 1.80
N ASP A 88 -6.84 -0.55 3.07
CA ASP A 88 -7.40 -1.58 3.95
C ASP A 88 -8.85 -1.90 3.58
N LYS A 89 -9.64 -0.89 3.17
CA LYS A 89 -10.99 -1.11 2.62
C LYS A 89 -10.93 -1.89 1.30
N LEU A 90 -10.01 -1.52 0.41
CA LEU A 90 -9.78 -2.22 -0.86
C LEU A 90 -9.37 -3.68 -0.64
N ARG A 91 -8.45 -3.94 0.29
CA ARG A 91 -8.03 -5.29 0.70
C ARG A 91 -9.22 -6.12 1.17
N LYS A 92 -10.08 -5.57 2.02
CA LYS A 92 -11.33 -6.24 2.47
C LYS A 92 -12.26 -6.53 1.29
N GLY A 93 -12.36 -5.61 0.33
CA GLY A 93 -13.10 -5.83 -0.92
C GLY A 93 -12.56 -6.99 -1.74
N VAL A 94 -11.23 -7.06 -1.89
CA VAL A 94 -10.55 -8.18 -2.55
C VAL A 94 -10.80 -9.50 -1.82
N ILE A 95 -10.69 -9.55 -0.49
CA ILE A 95 -10.95 -10.77 0.31
C ILE A 95 -12.37 -11.31 0.05
N LYS A 96 -13.38 -10.43 0.03
CA LYS A 96 -14.77 -10.83 -0.26
C LYS A 96 -14.94 -11.49 -1.63
N ASN A 97 -14.06 -11.21 -2.59
CA ASN A 97 -14.10 -11.84 -3.91
C ASN A 97 -13.70 -13.31 -3.85
N TYR A 98 -12.80 -13.68 -2.92
CA TYR A 98 -12.38 -15.07 -2.72
C TYR A 98 -13.50 -15.93 -2.13
N ASP A 99 -14.36 -15.36 -1.27
CA ASP A 99 -15.49 -16.07 -0.66
C ASP A 99 -16.53 -16.57 -1.68
N LYS A 100 -16.50 -16.03 -2.91
CA LYS A 100 -17.47 -16.32 -3.98
C LYS A 100 -16.91 -17.26 -5.07
N ILE A 101 -15.82 -17.99 -4.79
CA ILE A 101 -15.21 -18.92 -5.75
C ILE A 101 -15.66 -20.35 -5.40
N SER A 102 -16.35 -21.03 -6.33
CA SER A 102 -16.76 -22.42 -6.15
C SER A 102 -15.56 -23.38 -6.21
N GLY A 103 -15.57 -24.39 -5.34
CA GLY A 103 -14.45 -25.32 -5.11
C GLY A 103 -14.38 -26.50 -6.08
N ASP A 104 -14.85 -26.35 -7.32
CA ASP A 104 -15.06 -27.49 -8.23
C ASP A 104 -13.75 -28.14 -8.72
N ILE A 105 -12.58 -27.52 -8.47
CA ILE A 105 -11.25 -28.06 -8.77
C ILE A 105 -10.36 -27.95 -7.52
N ILE A 106 -10.11 -29.08 -6.85
CA ILE A 106 -9.47 -29.17 -5.52
C ILE A 106 -8.10 -28.47 -5.46
N GLU A 107 -7.25 -28.62 -6.48
CA GLU A 107 -5.90 -28.06 -6.48
C GLU A 107 -5.89 -26.54 -6.67
N LYS A 108 -6.64 -26.05 -7.65
CA LYS A 108 -6.87 -24.61 -7.86
C LYS A 108 -7.55 -23.95 -6.66
N TYR A 109 -8.43 -24.69 -5.97
CA TYR A 109 -9.08 -24.22 -4.75
C TYR A 109 -8.08 -24.04 -3.59
N ARG A 110 -7.06 -24.90 -3.46
CA ARG A 110 -6.00 -24.76 -2.44
C ARG A 110 -5.14 -23.52 -2.65
N GLU A 111 -4.74 -23.22 -3.89
CA GLU A 111 -3.99 -21.99 -4.20
C GLU A 111 -4.79 -20.75 -3.84
N ILE A 112 -6.07 -20.72 -4.22
CA ILE A 112 -7.00 -19.63 -3.92
C ILE A 112 -7.23 -19.47 -2.41
N GLU A 113 -7.35 -20.56 -1.67
CA GLU A 113 -7.43 -20.57 -0.20
C GLU A 113 -6.14 -20.04 0.44
N ASN A 114 -4.97 -20.43 -0.07
CA ASN A 114 -3.67 -19.95 0.41
C ASN A 114 -3.52 -18.44 0.18
N ASP A 115 -3.85 -17.96 -1.02
CA ASP A 115 -3.85 -16.54 -1.35
C ASP A 115 -4.79 -15.75 -0.44
N LYS A 116 -6.03 -16.25 -0.27
CA LYS A 116 -7.01 -15.67 0.66
C LYS A 116 -6.45 -15.59 2.07
N LYS A 117 -5.84 -16.67 2.57
CA LYS A 117 -5.25 -16.72 3.92
C LYS A 117 -4.10 -15.72 4.05
N PHE A 118 -3.24 -15.62 3.04
CA PHE A 118 -2.16 -14.66 3.00
C PHE A 118 -2.68 -13.21 3.05
N ILE A 119 -3.57 -12.82 2.13
CA ILE A 119 -4.10 -11.45 2.09
C ILE A 119 -4.95 -11.09 3.31
N SER A 120 -5.59 -12.08 3.95
CA SER A 120 -6.43 -11.88 5.12
C SER A 120 -5.61 -11.73 6.40
N ASN A 121 -4.61 -12.61 6.60
CA ASN A 121 -4.03 -12.89 7.91
C ASN A 121 -2.52 -12.63 8.01
N HIS A 122 -1.82 -12.40 6.90
CA HIS A 122 -0.36 -12.22 6.96
C HIS A 122 -0.01 -10.90 7.68
N PHE A 123 0.47 -11.02 8.93
CA PHE A 123 0.70 -9.91 9.84
C PHE A 123 1.51 -8.77 9.20
N MET A 124 2.63 -9.10 8.56
CA MET A 124 3.51 -8.10 7.93
C MET A 124 2.83 -7.38 6.77
N LEU A 125 2.07 -8.12 5.95
CA LEU A 125 1.34 -7.53 4.82
C LEU A 125 0.32 -6.52 5.32
N ILE A 126 -0.47 -6.90 6.34
CA ILE A 126 -1.49 -6.04 6.94
C ILE A 126 -0.84 -4.77 7.51
N LYS A 127 0.31 -4.92 8.16
CA LYS A 127 1.05 -3.80 8.74
C LYS A 127 1.53 -2.84 7.66
N ILE A 128 2.13 -3.36 6.58
CA ILE A 128 2.58 -2.57 5.43
C ILE A 128 1.41 -1.83 4.78
N ILE A 129 0.30 -2.53 4.48
CA ILE A 129 -0.90 -1.92 3.89
C ILE A 129 -1.42 -0.77 4.75
N LYS A 130 -1.46 -0.93 6.08
CA LYS A 130 -1.91 0.13 7.00
C LYS A 130 -0.99 1.35 6.97
N LEU A 131 0.33 1.17 6.89
CA LEU A 131 1.27 2.29 6.81
C LEU A 131 1.12 3.04 5.48
N ILE A 132 1.07 2.30 4.37
CA ILE A 132 0.89 2.88 3.04
C ILE A 132 -0.45 3.65 2.98
N ALA A 133 -1.52 3.09 3.54
CA ALA A 133 -2.82 3.76 3.64
C ALA A 133 -2.75 5.05 4.48
N GLN A 134 -2.08 5.00 5.64
CA GLN A 134 -1.90 6.17 6.50
C GLN A 134 -1.10 7.27 5.80
N PHE A 135 -0.05 6.89 5.07
CA PHE A 135 0.73 7.84 4.27
C PHE A 135 -0.14 8.54 3.22
N ALA A 136 -0.91 7.76 2.46
CA ALA A 136 -1.75 8.28 1.39
C ALA A 136 -2.83 9.26 1.87
N ILE A 137 -3.34 9.08 3.09
CA ILE A 137 -4.41 9.92 3.66
C ILE A 137 -3.82 11.17 4.33
N ASN A 138 -2.77 11.03 5.14
CA ASN A 138 -2.34 12.09 6.07
C ASN A 138 -1.01 12.75 5.70
N ASP A 139 -0.09 12.00 5.09
CA ASP A 139 1.32 12.42 5.03
C ASP A 139 1.82 12.78 3.64
N ARG A 140 1.03 12.55 2.58
CA ARG A 140 1.41 13.01 1.23
C ARG A 140 1.73 14.52 1.18
N TYR A 141 1.10 15.28 2.06
CA TYR A 141 1.30 16.71 2.26
C TYR A 141 1.76 17.01 3.68
N PHE A 142 2.45 16.07 4.34
CA PHE A 142 2.85 16.22 5.75
C PHE A 142 3.58 17.54 5.99
N GLU A 143 4.60 17.84 5.19
CA GLU A 143 5.42 19.04 5.30
C GLU A 143 4.58 20.31 5.11
N LEU A 144 3.67 20.30 4.13
CA LEU A 144 2.76 21.40 3.86
C LEU A 144 1.73 21.59 4.99
N ASN A 145 1.18 20.50 5.53
CA ASN A 145 0.29 20.54 6.68
C ASN A 145 1.04 21.02 7.93
N PHE A 146 2.30 20.61 8.08
CA PHE A 146 3.13 20.92 9.22
C PHE A 146 3.41 22.42 9.35
N ILE A 147 3.70 23.11 8.25
CA ILE A 147 3.91 24.58 8.26
C ILE A 147 2.65 25.37 8.65
N THR A 148 1.46 24.76 8.60
CA THR A 148 0.20 25.42 8.99
C THR A 148 -0.16 25.24 10.46
N LYS A 149 0.62 24.46 11.23
CA LYS A 149 0.34 24.22 12.65
C LYS A 149 0.57 25.49 13.47
N LYS A 150 -0.36 25.78 14.38
CA LYS A 150 -0.26 26.91 15.34
C LYS A 150 0.93 26.75 16.30
N GLU A 151 1.27 25.52 16.66
CA GLU A 151 2.40 25.19 17.51
C GLU A 151 3.21 24.07 16.85
N ILE A 152 4.46 24.40 16.51
CA ILE A 152 5.42 23.51 15.83
C ILE A 152 6.33 22.82 16.85
N PHE A 153 6.53 23.45 18.02
CA PHE A 153 7.47 23.02 19.04
C PHE A 153 6.74 22.42 20.25
N GLU A 154 7.13 21.21 20.63
CA GLU A 154 6.70 20.56 21.86
C GLU A 154 7.84 20.63 22.90
N LYS A 155 7.49 20.71 24.19
CA LYS A 155 8.47 20.51 25.26
C LYS A 155 8.82 19.03 25.30
N THR A 156 10.06 18.71 24.92
CA THR A 156 10.58 17.34 25.06
C THR A 156 10.78 16.99 26.53
N ASN A 157 10.88 15.70 26.86
CA ASN A 157 11.17 15.20 28.22
C ASN A 157 12.49 15.77 28.80
N SER A 158 13.37 16.32 27.96
CA SER A 158 14.63 16.98 28.35
C SER A 158 14.48 18.48 28.71
N GLY A 159 13.26 19.04 28.64
CA GLY A 159 13.01 20.47 28.82
C GLY A 159 13.37 21.35 27.61
N LYS A 160 14.01 20.78 26.58
CA LYS A 160 14.29 21.48 25.30
C LYS A 160 13.05 21.55 24.42
N ARG A 161 12.87 22.66 23.69
CA ARG A 161 11.90 22.74 22.58
C ARG A 161 12.40 21.86 21.44
N GLY A 162 11.58 20.92 21.01
CA GLY A 162 11.86 20.03 19.89
C GLY A 162 10.61 19.83 19.04
N ILE A 163 10.80 19.29 17.83
CA ILE A 163 9.70 18.91 16.96
C ILE A 163 9.41 17.42 17.19
N ASN A 164 8.15 17.08 17.45
CA ASN A 164 7.75 15.68 17.66
C ASN A 164 7.27 15.06 16.34
N TYR A 165 8.15 14.33 15.66
CA TYR A 165 7.82 13.58 14.44
C TYR A 165 7.31 12.16 14.69
N SER A 166 7.22 11.69 15.95
CA SER A 166 6.91 10.29 16.29
C SER A 166 5.58 9.77 15.72
N HIS A 167 4.64 10.68 15.42
CA HIS A 167 3.34 10.33 14.88
C HIS A 167 3.31 10.23 13.36
N ALA A 168 4.30 10.78 12.65
CA ALA A 168 4.36 10.78 11.19
C ALA A 168 4.49 9.33 10.66
N PRO A 169 3.56 8.84 9.83
CA PRO A 169 3.70 7.61 9.06
C PRO A 169 5.09 7.31 8.50
N ILE A 170 5.84 8.32 8.02
CA ILE A 170 7.22 8.13 7.54
C ILE A 170 8.16 7.68 8.68
N VAL A 171 8.09 8.32 9.85
CA VAL A 171 8.85 7.91 11.04
C VAL A 171 8.40 6.53 11.54
N LYS A 172 7.11 6.23 11.49
CA LYS A 172 6.59 4.92 11.89
C LYS A 172 7.05 3.80 10.96
N ILE A 173 7.17 4.02 9.65
CA ILE A 173 7.70 2.97 8.77
C ILE A 173 9.19 2.80 8.92
N ASN A 174 9.93 3.89 9.14
CA ASN A 174 11.34 3.83 9.49
C ASN A 174 11.54 2.86 10.67
N ILE A 175 10.80 3.06 11.76
CA ILE A 175 10.82 2.18 12.93
C ILE A 175 10.48 0.74 12.56
N LEU A 176 9.59 0.52 11.61
CA LEU A 176 9.17 -0.82 11.20
C LEU A 176 10.16 -1.52 10.29
N VAL A 177 10.74 -0.84 9.31
CA VAL A 177 11.83 -1.35 8.48
C VAL A 177 13.01 -1.69 9.37
N HIS A 178 13.35 -0.82 10.32
CA HIS A 178 14.40 -1.10 11.31
C HIS A 178 14.09 -2.37 12.12
N ASN A 179 12.90 -2.44 12.73
CA ASN A 179 12.56 -3.51 13.66
C ASN A 179 12.29 -4.88 13.01
N TYR A 180 11.86 -4.92 11.74
CA TYR A 180 11.40 -6.17 11.09
C TYR A 180 12.16 -6.55 9.84
N VAL A 181 12.93 -5.63 9.24
CA VAL A 181 13.74 -5.93 8.05
C VAL A 181 15.22 -5.94 8.40
N LYS A 182 15.71 -4.93 9.14
CA LYS A 182 17.14 -4.89 9.52
C LYS A 182 17.47 -5.79 10.70
N LYS A 183 16.67 -5.76 11.77
CA LYS A 183 16.94 -6.55 12.99
C LYS A 183 17.04 -8.06 12.74
N ASP A 184 16.28 -8.55 11.78
CA ASP A 184 16.20 -9.98 11.43
C ASP A 184 17.06 -10.37 10.22
N HIS A 185 17.79 -9.42 9.59
CA HIS A 185 18.63 -9.67 8.41
C HIS A 185 20.10 -9.34 8.69
N PRO A 186 20.98 -10.34 8.87
CA PRO A 186 22.37 -10.18 9.34
C PRO A 186 23.22 -9.21 8.49
N SER A 187 22.92 -9.09 7.19
CA SER A 187 23.64 -8.22 6.25
C SER A 187 23.29 -6.74 6.34
N LEU A 188 22.26 -6.38 7.12
CA LEU A 188 21.78 -5.00 7.29
C LEU A 188 21.95 -4.49 8.74
N ALA A 189 22.52 -5.32 9.62
CA ALA A 189 22.64 -5.07 11.05
C ALA A 189 23.75 -4.08 11.42
N ASP A 190 24.68 -3.76 10.49
CA ASP A 190 25.87 -2.96 10.82
C ASP A 190 26.09 -1.81 9.83
N LYS A 191 25.87 -0.57 10.32
CA LYS A 191 26.77 0.60 10.24
C LYS A 191 26.03 1.90 10.57
N MET A 192 26.28 2.38 11.78
CA MET A 192 26.38 3.79 12.23
C MET A 192 25.41 4.79 11.57
N ASN A 193 24.31 5.15 12.28
CA ASN A 193 23.56 6.43 12.25
C ASN A 193 22.05 6.27 12.58
N PHE A 194 21.63 5.26 13.36
CA PHE A 194 20.20 4.91 13.50
C PHE A 194 19.59 5.10 14.89
N ASP A 195 20.32 5.69 15.84
CA ASP A 195 19.88 5.74 17.25
C ASP A 195 19.07 6.99 17.64
N ASP A 196 18.91 7.98 16.75
CA ASP A 196 18.10 9.17 17.05
C ASP A 196 16.98 9.43 16.01
N PRO A 197 15.74 8.97 16.25
CA PRO A 197 14.59 9.29 15.40
C PRO A 197 14.18 10.78 15.44
N ASN A 198 14.84 11.64 16.24
CA ASN A 198 14.67 13.09 16.25
C ASN A 198 15.83 13.87 15.60
N ASN A 199 16.82 13.20 15.01
CA ASN A 199 17.88 13.87 14.27
C ASN A 199 17.86 13.39 12.80
N PRO A 200 17.31 14.18 11.86
CA PRO A 200 17.24 13.81 10.44
C PRO A 200 18.62 13.63 9.79
#